data_AF-A0A091AWP9-F1
#
_entry.id   AF-A0A091AWP9-F1
#
_cell.length_a   1.000
_cell.length_b   1.000
_cell.length_c   1.000
_cell.angle_alpha   90.00
_cell.angle_beta   90.00
_cell.angle_gamma   90.00
#
_symmetry.space_group_name_H-M   'P 1'
#
loop_
_entity.id
_entity.type
_entity.pdbx_description
1 polymer ?
#
loop_
_entity_poly.entity_id
_entity_poly.type
_entity_poly.pdbx_seq_one_letter_code
_entity_poly.pdbx_strand_id
1 'polypeptide(L)'
;MAGKAEEIVELLTPTVAALGLELLGVEFAPSSHSSLLRLYIDVEGRPVAIEDCEAVSREISAVLDVNDPIASQYTLEVSSPGIDRPLFTAAQFARFVGEEAKVSLRLPQDGRRRLQGRIVRVEGETVIIAEEGKGEFAVAHDNIEKARLVPDLVALGLITEKPGGQRGKRRKTNESDKG
;
A
#
# COMPACT_ATOMS: atom_id res chain seq x y z
N MET A 1 17.32 -12.39 -0.78
CA MET A 1 16.55 -12.93 -1.91
C MET A 1 15.46 -11.92 -2.20
N ALA A 2 15.61 -11.16 -3.28
CA ALA A 2 14.54 -10.29 -3.77
C ALA A 2 13.29 -11.15 -4.00
N GLY A 3 12.12 -10.66 -3.60
CA GLY A 3 10.88 -11.39 -3.81
C GLY A 3 10.56 -11.47 -5.32
N LYS A 4 9.80 -12.48 -5.75
CA LYS A 4 9.35 -12.59 -7.17
C LYS A 4 8.71 -11.28 -7.69
N ALA A 5 8.02 -10.55 -6.82
CA ALA A 5 7.46 -9.24 -7.15
C ALA A 5 8.52 -8.19 -7.50
N GLU A 6 9.65 -8.16 -6.80
CA GLU A 6 10.74 -7.21 -7.03
C GLU A 6 11.44 -7.48 -8.36
N GLU A 7 11.71 -8.76 -8.67
CA GLU A 7 12.22 -9.20 -9.97
C GLU A 7 11.33 -8.76 -11.13
N ILE A 8 10.00 -8.88 -10.97
CA ILE A 8 9.03 -8.45 -11.98
C ILE A 8 8.99 -6.93 -12.11
N VAL A 9 9.10 -6.19 -11.00
CA VAL A 9 9.17 -4.72 -11.04
C VAL A 9 10.40 -4.27 -11.82
N GLU A 10 11.58 -4.82 -11.51
CA GLU A 10 12.83 -4.49 -12.22
C GLU A 10 12.73 -4.77 -13.72
N LEU A 11 12.14 -5.91 -14.08
CA LEU A 11 11.95 -6.31 -15.47
C LEU A 11 11.02 -5.36 -16.23
N LEU A 12 9.91 -4.93 -15.63
CA LEU A 12 8.83 -4.22 -16.33
C LEU A 12 8.93 -2.70 -16.23
N THR A 13 9.68 -2.17 -15.26
CA THR A 13 9.86 -0.72 -15.06
C THR A 13 10.32 0.01 -16.33
N PRO A 14 11.33 -0.46 -17.09
CA PRO A 14 11.78 0.21 -18.32
C PRO A 14 10.68 0.33 -19.38
N THR A 15 9.88 -0.73 -19.53
CA THR A 15 8.78 -0.78 -20.51
C THR A 15 7.66 0.18 -20.15
N VAL A 16 7.27 0.24 -18.87
CA VAL A 16 6.26 1.18 -18.39
C VAL A 16 6.76 2.64 -18.51
N ALA A 17 8.03 2.88 -18.18
CA ALA A 17 8.65 4.20 -18.30
C ALA A 17 8.72 4.69 -19.76
N ALA A 18 8.95 3.80 -20.72
CA ALA A 18 8.97 4.14 -22.15
C ALA A 18 7.61 4.65 -22.67
N LEU A 19 6.51 4.30 -21.98
CA LEU A 19 5.16 4.81 -22.26
C LEU A 19 4.86 6.14 -21.53
N GLY A 20 5.82 6.69 -20.79
CA GLY A 20 5.64 7.92 -20.00
C GLY A 20 4.85 7.72 -18.71
N LEU A 21 4.82 6.49 -18.18
CA LEU A 21 4.09 6.10 -16.98
C LEU A 21 5.08 5.63 -15.90
N GLU A 22 4.64 5.64 -14.64
CA GLU A 22 5.38 5.09 -13.51
C GLU A 22 4.81 3.72 -13.13
N LEU A 23 5.66 2.71 -12.97
CA LEU A 23 5.29 1.46 -12.30
C LEU A 23 5.46 1.65 -10.79
N LEU A 24 4.34 1.79 -10.06
CA LEU A 24 4.39 1.91 -8.61
C LEU A 24 4.84 0.60 -7.95
N GLY A 25 4.40 -0.54 -8.49
CA GLY A 25 4.77 -1.85 -8.00
C GLY A 25 3.82 -2.93 -8.47
N VAL A 26 4.06 -4.15 -8.01
CA VAL A 26 3.27 -5.32 -8.38
C VAL A 26 2.80 -6.08 -7.15
N GLU A 27 1.58 -6.61 -7.23
CA GLU A 27 1.08 -7.62 -6.30
C GLU A 27 1.02 -8.97 -7.02
N PHE A 28 1.73 -9.96 -6.49
CA PHE A 28 1.61 -11.34 -6.93
C PHE A 28 0.87 -12.15 -5.88
N ALA A 29 -0.35 -12.57 -6.18
CA ALA A 29 -1.19 -13.37 -5.31
C ALA A 29 -1.26 -14.82 -5.84
N PRO A 30 -0.48 -15.75 -5.27
CA PRO A 30 -0.49 -17.14 -5.69
C PRO A 30 -1.82 -17.80 -5.34
N SER A 31 -2.31 -18.67 -6.22
CA SER A 31 -3.56 -19.40 -6.08
C SER A 31 -3.41 -20.81 -6.66
N SER A 32 -4.17 -21.77 -6.14
CA SER A 32 -4.13 -23.17 -6.59
C SER A 32 -4.67 -23.38 -8.02
N HIS A 33 -5.42 -22.42 -8.56
CA HIS A 33 -6.02 -22.51 -9.89
C HIS A 33 -5.33 -21.58 -10.89
N SER A 34 -5.40 -20.27 -10.63
CA SER A 34 -4.76 -19.24 -11.45
C SER A 34 -4.30 -18.14 -10.51
N SER A 35 -3.00 -17.86 -10.51
CA SER A 35 -2.42 -16.77 -9.72
C SER A 35 -2.85 -15.41 -10.29
N LEU A 36 -2.78 -14.36 -9.49
CA LEU A 36 -3.01 -12.99 -9.97
C LEU A 36 -1.69 -12.23 -9.96
N LEU A 37 -1.29 -11.68 -11.11
CA LEU A 37 -0.24 -10.68 -11.23
C LEU A 37 -0.91 -9.34 -11.53
N ARG A 38 -0.94 -8.45 -10.54
CA ARG A 38 -1.49 -7.11 -10.68
C ARG A 38 -0.37 -6.07 -10.67
N LEU A 39 -0.32 -5.24 -11.69
CA LEU A 39 0.55 -4.08 -11.77
C LEU A 39 -0.23 -2.81 -11.44
N TYR A 40 0.41 -1.94 -10.66
CA TYR A 40 -0.11 -0.61 -10.36
C TYR A 40 0.70 0.44 -11.10
N ILE A 41 0.05 1.16 -12.02
CA ILE A 41 0.65 2.23 -12.79
C ILE A 41 0.12 3.59 -12.35
N ASP A 42 0.94 4.62 -12.51
CA ASP A 42 0.55 6.01 -12.25
C ASP A 42 1.17 6.96 -13.27
N VAL A 43 0.69 8.20 -13.26
CA VAL A 43 1.23 9.27 -14.10
C VAL A 43 1.08 10.60 -13.38
N GLU A 44 2.14 11.41 -13.40
CA GLU A 44 2.10 12.70 -12.73
C GLU A 44 1.26 13.71 -13.54
N GLY A 45 0.49 14.53 -12.83
CA GLY A 45 -0.26 15.64 -13.43
C GLY A 45 -1.60 15.29 -14.07
N ARG A 46 -1.97 14.01 -14.18
CA ARG A 46 -3.30 13.58 -14.66
C ARG A 46 -3.72 12.23 -14.07
N PRO A 47 -5.01 11.88 -14.07
CA PRO A 47 -5.42 10.51 -13.81
C PRO A 47 -4.92 9.54 -14.90
N VAL A 48 -4.66 8.31 -14.51
CA VAL A 48 -4.46 7.19 -15.43
C VAL A 48 -5.78 6.89 -16.16
N ALA A 49 -5.74 6.86 -17.48
CA ALA A 49 -6.86 6.54 -18.34
C ALA A 49 -6.90 5.04 -18.67
N ILE A 50 -8.02 4.54 -19.20
CA ILE A 50 -8.14 3.12 -19.56
C ILE A 50 -7.16 2.74 -20.67
N GLU A 51 -6.91 3.67 -21.60
CA GLU A 51 -5.96 3.51 -22.70
C GLU A 51 -4.51 3.34 -22.21
N ASP A 52 -4.15 3.95 -21.08
CA ASP A 52 -2.83 3.75 -20.46
C ASP A 52 -2.69 2.30 -19.96
N CYS A 53 -3.73 1.78 -19.29
CA CYS A 53 -3.75 0.40 -18.80
C CYS A 53 -3.69 -0.60 -19.96
N GLU A 54 -4.41 -0.33 -21.06
CA GLU A 54 -4.40 -1.17 -22.27
C GLU A 54 -3.02 -1.17 -22.94
N ALA A 55 -2.41 0.01 -23.11
CA ALA A 55 -1.08 0.15 -23.70
C ALA A 55 -0.02 -0.59 -22.88
N VAL A 56 0.00 -0.39 -21.56
CA VAL A 56 0.91 -1.09 -20.66
C VAL A 56 0.68 -2.59 -20.73
N SER A 57 -0.58 -3.06 -20.62
CA SER A 57 -0.92 -4.48 -20.66
C SER A 57 -0.37 -5.16 -21.92
N ARG A 58 -0.50 -4.51 -23.09
CA ARG A 58 0.01 -5.03 -24.35
C ARG A 58 1.53 -5.19 -24.37
N GLU A 59 2.25 -4.15 -23.96
CA GLU A 59 3.72 -4.13 -24.01
C GLU A 59 4.34 -5.08 -22.98
N ILE A 60 3.82 -5.08 -21.74
CA ILE A 60 4.37 -5.97 -20.70
C ILE A 60 4.06 -7.44 -20.97
N SER A 61 2.93 -7.76 -21.63
CA SER A 61 2.60 -9.15 -21.99
C SER A 61 3.69 -9.73 -22.88
N ALA A 62 4.14 -8.97 -23.90
CA ALA A 62 5.22 -9.40 -24.77
C ALA A 62 6.55 -9.60 -24.01
N VAL A 63 6.86 -8.73 -23.04
CA VAL A 63 8.07 -8.86 -22.22
C VAL A 63 7.98 -10.09 -21.31
N LEU A 64 6.82 -10.34 -20.70
CA LEU A 64 6.57 -11.50 -19.84
C LEU A 64 6.61 -12.80 -20.63
N ASP A 65 6.09 -12.85 -21.86
CA ASP A 65 6.14 -14.03 -22.73
C ASP A 65 7.58 -14.41 -23.11
N VAL A 66 8.46 -13.42 -23.30
CA VAL A 66 9.87 -13.66 -23.67
C VAL A 66 10.71 -14.10 -22.47
N ASN A 67 10.52 -13.46 -21.32
CA ASN A 67 11.35 -13.71 -20.13
C ASN A 67 10.79 -14.83 -19.23
N ASP A 68 9.50 -15.13 -19.37
CA ASP A 68 8.73 -16.12 -18.60
C ASP A 68 9.11 -16.22 -17.10
N PRO A 69 9.04 -15.11 -16.34
CA PRO A 69 9.47 -15.12 -14.95
C PRO A 69 8.53 -15.89 -14.02
N ILE A 70 7.33 -16.29 -14.46
CA ILE A 70 6.31 -16.95 -13.64
C ILE A 70 5.92 -18.28 -14.29
N ALA A 71 6.46 -19.38 -13.76
CA ALA A 71 6.20 -20.72 -14.30
C ALA A 71 4.75 -21.22 -14.14
N SER A 72 3.96 -20.65 -13.21
CA SER A 72 2.57 -21.02 -12.96
C SER A 72 1.61 -20.17 -13.79
N GLN A 73 0.45 -20.71 -14.18
CA GLN A 73 -0.61 -19.91 -14.80
C GLN A 73 -1.02 -18.72 -13.93
N TYR A 74 -1.25 -17.57 -14.57
CA TYR A 74 -1.70 -16.36 -13.90
C TYR A 74 -2.63 -15.52 -14.79
N THR A 75 -3.41 -14.67 -14.13
CA THR A 75 -4.15 -13.58 -14.75
C THR A 75 -3.33 -12.30 -14.61
N LEU A 76 -3.13 -11.58 -15.71
CA LEU A 76 -2.47 -10.28 -15.73
C LEU A 76 -3.52 -9.17 -15.58
N GLU A 77 -3.33 -8.29 -14.59
CA GLU A 77 -4.12 -7.08 -14.41
C GLU A 77 -3.21 -5.85 -14.40
N VAL A 78 -3.61 -4.81 -15.12
CA VAL A 78 -2.99 -3.48 -15.05
C VAL A 78 -4.04 -2.50 -14.54
N SER A 79 -3.72 -1.81 -13.44
CA SER A 79 -4.65 -0.92 -12.77
C SER A 79 -3.97 0.38 -12.35
N SER A 80 -4.76 1.44 -12.26
CA SER A 80 -4.36 2.60 -11.46
C SER A 80 -4.47 2.27 -9.96
N PRO A 81 -3.76 3.00 -9.07
CA PRO A 81 -3.87 2.83 -7.62
C PRO A 81 -5.23 3.29 -7.05
N GLY A 82 -5.93 4.21 -7.74
CA GLY A 82 -7.20 4.75 -7.30
C GLY A 82 -7.15 5.35 -5.88
N ILE A 83 -8.22 5.11 -5.12
CA ILE A 83 -8.42 5.62 -3.75
C ILE A 83 -7.63 4.78 -2.71
N ASP A 84 -7.63 3.45 -2.83
CA ASP A 84 -6.87 2.53 -1.94
C ASP A 84 -5.41 2.39 -2.42
N ARG A 85 -4.70 3.51 -2.52
CA ARG A 85 -3.39 3.60 -3.15
C ARG A 85 -2.33 2.78 -2.40
N PRO A 86 -1.80 1.69 -3.00
CA PRO A 86 -0.73 0.91 -2.39
C PRO A 86 0.61 1.65 -2.42
N LEU A 87 1.43 1.37 -1.41
CA LEU A 87 2.79 1.89 -1.26
C LEU A 87 3.77 0.73 -1.22
N PHE A 88 4.68 0.69 -2.18
CA PHE A 88 5.64 -0.39 -2.42
C PHE A 88 7.07 -0.03 -2.03
N THR A 89 7.46 1.25 -2.04
CA THR A 89 8.82 1.70 -1.74
C THR A 89 8.83 2.80 -0.67
N ALA A 90 9.91 2.93 0.10
CA ALA A 90 10.06 4.02 1.07
C ALA A 90 9.94 5.41 0.43
N ALA A 91 10.44 5.57 -0.80
CA ALA A 91 10.29 6.79 -1.59
C ALA A 91 8.83 7.14 -1.87
N GLN A 92 7.95 6.15 -2.07
CA GLN A 92 6.52 6.41 -2.23
C GLN A 92 5.88 6.92 -0.93
N PHE A 93 6.25 6.38 0.24
CA PHE A 93 5.78 6.94 1.52
C PHE A 93 6.18 8.40 1.69
N ALA A 94 7.40 8.77 1.27
CA ALA A 94 7.89 10.13 1.38
C ALA A 94 7.03 11.14 0.60
N ARG A 95 6.40 10.74 -0.51
CA ARG A 95 5.47 11.58 -1.29
C ARG A 95 4.17 11.88 -0.56
N PHE A 96 3.81 11.09 0.46
CA PHE A 96 2.55 11.17 1.20
C PHE A 96 2.76 11.48 2.69
N VAL A 97 3.87 12.14 3.05
CA VAL A 97 4.05 12.68 4.41
C VAL A 97 2.87 13.58 4.77
N GLY A 98 2.27 13.34 5.93
CA GLY A 98 1.06 14.00 6.41
C GLY A 98 -0.22 13.18 6.24
N GLU A 99 -0.25 12.23 5.30
CA GLU A 99 -1.39 11.34 5.04
C GLU A 99 -1.43 10.17 6.02
N GLU A 100 -2.62 9.57 6.18
CA GLU A 100 -2.79 8.36 6.95
C GLU A 100 -2.50 7.11 6.10
N ALA A 101 -1.80 6.14 6.68
CA ALA A 101 -1.48 4.88 6.01
C ALA A 101 -1.73 3.70 6.95
N LYS A 102 -2.15 2.59 6.35
CA LYS A 102 -2.26 1.29 7.00
C LYS A 102 -1.11 0.41 6.56
N VAL A 103 -0.37 -0.12 7.53
CA VAL A 103 0.86 -0.90 7.31
C VAL A 103 0.70 -2.26 7.97
N SER A 104 0.95 -3.33 7.22
CA SER A 104 1.07 -4.70 7.75
C SER A 104 2.53 -5.11 7.73
N LEU A 105 2.99 -5.74 8.81
CA LEU A 105 4.39 -6.11 9.03
C LEU A 105 4.60 -7.62 8.85
N ARG A 106 5.76 -7.97 8.28
CA ARG A 106 6.24 -9.36 8.18
C ARG A 106 6.52 -9.92 9.57
N LEU A 107 7.34 -9.22 10.34
CA LEU A 107 7.67 -9.53 11.72
C LEU A 107 6.94 -8.59 12.69
N PRO A 108 6.40 -9.10 13.81
CA PRO A 108 5.80 -8.24 14.81
C PRO A 108 6.81 -7.23 15.36
N GLN A 109 6.38 -5.98 15.52
CA GLN A 109 7.09 -4.94 16.26
C GLN A 109 6.22 -4.53 17.44
N ASP A 110 6.79 -4.53 18.65
CA ASP A 110 6.05 -4.30 19.91
C ASP A 110 4.79 -5.17 20.05
N GLY A 111 4.91 -6.45 19.67
CA GLY A 111 3.83 -7.44 19.73
C GLY A 111 2.72 -7.24 18.69
N ARG A 112 2.89 -6.33 17.72
CA ARG A 112 1.87 -5.96 16.73
C ARG A 112 2.38 -6.18 15.31
N ARG A 113 1.51 -6.69 14.43
CA ARG A 113 1.79 -6.87 13.00
C ARG A 113 1.03 -5.90 12.10
N ARG A 114 0.22 -5.01 12.68
CA ARG A 114 -0.57 -4.03 11.95
C ARG A 114 -0.44 -2.70 12.64
N LEU A 115 -0.16 -1.68 11.85
CA LEU A 115 -0.10 -0.29 12.25
C LEU A 115 -1.05 0.51 11.36
N GLN A 116 -1.67 1.54 11.92
CA GLN A 116 -2.44 2.52 11.18
C GLN A 116 -2.23 3.89 11.80
N GLY A 117 -1.72 4.82 11.02
CA GLY A 117 -1.37 6.14 11.51
C GLY A 117 -0.82 7.05 10.42
N ARG A 118 -0.47 8.27 10.82
CA ARG A 118 0.04 9.30 9.92
C ARG A 118 1.49 9.04 9.54
N ILE A 119 1.83 9.18 8.26
CA ILE A 119 3.21 9.19 7.79
C ILE A 119 3.85 10.51 8.23
N VAL A 120 4.82 10.45 9.15
CA VAL A 120 5.47 11.64 9.71
C VAL A 120 6.66 12.07 8.85
N ARG A 121 7.49 11.10 8.46
CA ARG A 121 8.70 11.29 7.65
C ARG A 121 9.25 9.94 7.20
N VAL A 122 10.19 9.98 6.28
CA VAL A 122 10.97 8.83 5.83
C VAL A 122 12.45 9.17 5.97
N GLU A 123 13.22 8.27 6.59
CA GLU A 123 14.65 8.39 6.85
C GLU A 123 15.37 7.21 6.17
N GLY A 124 15.84 7.41 4.92
CA GLY A 124 16.35 6.31 4.10
C GLY A 124 15.26 5.26 3.84
N GLU A 125 15.50 4.03 4.28
CA GLU A 125 14.55 2.92 4.20
C GLU A 125 13.68 2.76 5.45
N THR A 126 13.66 3.75 6.35
CA THR A 126 12.83 3.73 7.57
C THR A 126 11.66 4.68 7.44
N VAL A 127 10.44 4.18 7.58
CA VAL A 127 9.19 4.97 7.58
C VAL A 127 8.76 5.24 9.01
N ILE A 128 8.51 6.50 9.36
CA ILE A 128 8.02 6.89 10.69
C ILE A 128 6.50 7.08 10.64
N ILE A 129 5.76 6.26 11.37
CA ILE A 129 4.30 6.29 11.46
C ILE A 129 3.86 6.73 12.85
N ALA A 130 3.04 7.77 12.96
CA ALA A 130 2.43 8.20 14.23
C ALA A 130 1.03 7.62 14.39
N GLU A 131 0.82 6.78 15.40
CA GLU A 131 -0.50 6.31 15.80
C GLU A 131 -1.07 7.18 16.92
N GLU A 132 -2.33 7.60 16.78
CA GLU A 132 -3.01 8.41 17.80
C GLU A 132 -3.03 7.68 19.16
N GLY A 133 -2.54 8.37 20.19
CA GLY A 133 -2.48 7.85 21.56
C GLY A 133 -1.40 6.80 21.84
N LYS A 134 -0.53 6.47 20.87
CA LYS A 134 0.54 5.47 21.04
C LYS A 134 1.93 5.93 20.61
N GLY A 135 2.04 7.09 19.96
CA GLY A 135 3.32 7.71 19.60
C GLY A 135 3.81 7.34 18.21
N GLU A 136 5.09 7.65 17.96
CA GLU A 136 5.77 7.36 16.70
C GLU A 136 6.39 5.95 16.70
N PHE A 137 6.24 5.27 15.57
CA PHE A 137 6.81 3.96 15.30
C PHE A 137 7.75 4.07 14.10
N ALA A 138 9.01 3.73 14.30
CA ALA A 138 9.98 3.60 13.21
C ALA A 138 9.87 2.19 12.62
N VAL A 139 9.51 2.10 11.34
CA VAL A 139 9.28 0.84 10.63
C VAL A 139 10.27 0.73 9.48
N ALA A 140 11.15 -0.27 9.53
CA ALA A 140 12.01 -0.57 8.38
C ALA A 140 11.16 -1.07 7.20
N HIS A 141 11.40 -0.54 6.01
CA HIS A 141 10.63 -0.83 4.80
C HIS A 141 10.66 -2.33 4.44
N ASP A 142 11.80 -3.00 4.64
CA ASP A 142 11.95 -4.44 4.42
C ASP A 142 11.02 -5.29 5.33
N ASN A 143 10.59 -4.76 6.47
CA ASN A 143 9.62 -5.38 7.36
C ASN A 143 8.16 -5.07 6.96
N ILE A 144 7.89 -4.18 6.00
CA ILE A 144 6.53 -3.83 5.55
C ILE A 144 6.02 -4.84 4.53
N GLU A 145 5.14 -5.75 4.97
CA GLU A 145 4.53 -6.77 4.12
C GLU A 145 3.61 -6.14 3.06
N LYS A 146 2.75 -5.22 3.49
CA LYS A 146 1.80 -4.49 2.64
C LYS A 146 1.54 -3.13 3.26
N ALA A 147 1.39 -2.10 2.43
CA ALA A 147 0.95 -0.78 2.89
C ALA A 147 0.06 -0.10 1.86
N ARG A 148 -0.91 0.66 2.34
CA ARG A 148 -1.83 1.48 1.52
C ARG A 148 -2.19 2.76 2.25
N LEU A 149 -2.46 3.82 1.49
CA LEU A 149 -3.05 5.05 2.04
C LEU A 149 -4.46 4.78 2.54
N VAL A 150 -4.82 5.43 3.65
CA VAL A 150 -6.19 5.49 4.15
C VAL A 150 -6.83 6.73 3.54
N PRO A 151 -7.88 6.59 2.73
CA PRO A 151 -8.53 7.74 2.11
C PRO A 151 -9.23 8.62 3.15
N ASP A 152 -9.01 9.93 3.07
CA ASP A 152 -9.89 10.90 3.73
C ASP A 152 -11.20 11.03 2.95
N LEU A 153 -12.18 10.18 3.30
CA LEU A 153 -13.49 10.16 2.65
C LEU A 153 -14.28 11.46 2.86
N VAL A 154 -13.99 12.23 3.91
CA VAL A 154 -14.62 13.52 4.18
C VAL A 154 -14.05 14.57 3.24
N ALA A 155 -12.74 14.66 3.11
CA ALA A 155 -12.08 15.55 2.15
C ALA A 155 -12.49 15.24 0.70
N LEU A 156 -12.75 13.98 0.39
CA LEU A 156 -13.27 13.54 -0.91
C LEU A 156 -14.78 13.84 -1.10
N GLY A 157 -15.47 14.37 -0.09
CA GLY A 157 -16.89 14.70 -0.16
C GLY A 157 -17.83 13.49 -0.28
N LEU A 158 -17.30 12.28 -0.06
CA LEU A 158 -18.06 11.02 -0.17
C LEU A 158 -18.91 10.75 1.08
N ILE A 159 -18.53 11.35 2.21
CA ILE A 159 -19.27 11.29 3.47
C ILE A 159 -19.24 12.66 4.16
N THR A 160 -20.28 12.95 4.92
CA THR A 160 -20.28 14.08 5.88
C THR A 160 -19.74 13.59 7.23
N GLU A 161 -18.92 14.40 7.92
CA GLU A 161 -18.54 14.10 9.30
C GLU A 161 -19.78 13.87 10.17
N LYS A 162 -19.81 12.76 10.90
CA LYS A 162 -20.81 12.58 11.96
C LYS A 162 -20.44 13.49 13.14
N PRO A 163 -21.38 14.30 13.69
CA PRO A 163 -21.15 15.01 14.92
C PRO A 163 -20.83 14.00 16.05
N GLY A 164 -19.77 14.27 16.81
CA GLY A 164 -19.09 13.33 17.69
C GLY A 164 -19.97 12.49 18.63
N GLY A 165 -19.82 11.17 18.54
CA GLY A 165 -20.33 10.23 19.54
C GLY A 165 -19.40 10.17 20.75
N GLN A 166 -19.73 10.91 21.81
CA GLN A 166 -19.13 10.71 23.13
C GLN A 166 -19.32 9.25 23.56
N ARG A 167 -18.22 8.49 23.54
CA ARG A 167 -18.14 7.16 24.16
C ARG A 167 -18.15 7.36 25.67
N GLY A 168 -19.32 7.16 26.27
CA GLY A 168 -19.58 7.35 27.70
C GLY A 168 -18.54 6.65 28.58
N LYS A 169 -17.83 7.46 29.37
CA LYS A 169 -16.90 7.05 30.42
C LYS A 169 -17.73 6.46 31.58
N ARG A 170 -18.04 5.16 31.56
CA ARG A 170 -18.58 4.48 32.75
C ARG A 170 -17.44 4.25 33.75
N ARG A 171 -17.23 5.22 34.64
CA ARG A 171 -16.62 4.99 35.95
C ARG A 171 -17.56 4.08 36.74
N LYS A 172 -17.08 2.90 37.13
CA LYS A 172 -17.58 2.25 38.36
C LYS A 172 -16.43 2.25 39.36
N THR A 173 -16.67 3.01 40.42
CA THR A 173 -15.91 3.09 41.66
C THR A 173 -15.82 1.71 42.31
N ASN A 174 -14.63 1.38 42.79
CA ASN A 174 -14.45 0.38 43.83
C ASN A 174 -15.03 0.94 45.13
N GLU A 175 -15.86 0.16 45.80
CA GLU A 175 -16.19 0.37 47.20
C GLU A 175 -16.08 -0.99 47.90
N SER A 176 -14.99 -1.10 48.64
CA SER A 176 -14.77 -2.10 49.67
C SER A 176 -15.06 -1.43 51.00
N ASP A 177 -16.06 -1.87 51.77
CA ASP A 177 -15.88 -2.16 53.20
C ASP A 177 -17.10 -2.86 53.84
N LYS A 178 -16.74 -3.84 54.67
CA LYS A 178 -17.33 -4.37 55.91
C LYS A 178 -18.77 -4.06 56.33
N GLY A 179 -19.42 -5.12 56.81
CA GLY A 179 -20.58 -5.09 57.72
C GLY A 179 -21.16 -6.48 57.90
#